data_AF-A0AAP0KX30-F1
#
_entry.id   AF-A0AAP0KX30-F1
#
_cell.length_a   1.000
_cell.length_b   1.000
_cell.length_c   1.000
_cell.angle_alpha   90.00
_cell.angle_beta   90.00
_cell.angle_gamma   90.00
#
_symmetry.space_group_name_H-M   'P 1'
#
loop_
_entity.id
_entity.type
_entity.pdbx_description
1 polymer ?
#
loop_
_entity_poly.entity_id
_entity_poly.type
_entity_poly.pdbx_seq_one_letter_code
_entity_poly.pdbx_strand_id
1 'polypeptide(L)'
;MHDLVHDLAQSVASPADQTAVLVDCIDKDDVLGSRRLQFVLTSEGTSSTTQVLSDFMSMIYGDRLRVLILTNFLFNAIKNTNISPLMKLKSLRVLILKDLVEELPDSIADLKQLRYLDLSESKIKALPESLNVLYNLQTLKLNSCFELEEIPCDITRKLINIRHLGMRYTSCQTPKEISQWKLLQTLSRFEVSKERGGGISELRFLNHLRDDLEIVNLENVENKEDAESANLIGKQKIRELAFTWSFDKCCPYINDDEVLEGLRPHSSLQSLTISNFLGSKFPTWLKNDPHMLPNLVEIRLEFLINCVHLPTFGSSQS
;
A
#
# COMPACT_ATOMS: atom_id res chain seq x y z
N MET A 1 -7.40 -4.24 -9.05
CA MET A 1 -7.70 -4.29 -7.59
C MET A 1 -8.92 -3.41 -7.26
N HIS A 2 -10.04 -3.61 -7.97
CA HIS A 2 -11.35 -3.16 -7.51
C HIS A 2 -11.77 -4.07 -6.32
N ASP A 3 -12.59 -3.56 -5.39
CA ASP A 3 -13.34 -4.29 -4.34
C ASP A 3 -12.84 -4.36 -2.88
N LEU A 4 -11.58 -4.09 -2.52
CA LEU A 4 -11.23 -4.06 -1.07
C LEU A 4 -11.96 -2.94 -0.30
N VAL A 5 -12.25 -1.81 -0.96
CA VAL A 5 -13.00 -0.69 -0.38
C VAL A 5 -14.48 -1.01 -0.26
N HIS A 6 -15.05 -1.65 -1.28
CA HIS A 6 -16.45 -2.02 -1.32
C HIS A 6 -16.74 -3.13 -0.31
N ASP A 7 -15.92 -4.18 -0.28
CA ASP A 7 -16.06 -5.31 0.63
C ASP A 7 -15.80 -4.92 2.08
N LEU A 8 -14.83 -4.04 2.34
CA LEU A 8 -14.62 -3.55 3.70
C LEU A 8 -15.75 -2.59 4.10
N ALA A 9 -16.08 -1.58 3.31
CA ALA A 9 -17.19 -0.68 3.61
C ALA A 9 -18.51 -1.44 3.81
N GLN A 10 -18.76 -2.52 3.04
CA GLN A 10 -19.86 -3.45 3.22
C GLN A 10 -19.74 -4.26 4.50
N SER A 11 -18.57 -4.81 4.85
CA SER A 11 -18.41 -5.65 6.05
C SER A 11 -18.37 -4.88 7.37
N VAL A 12 -17.92 -3.61 7.39
CA VAL A 12 -17.91 -2.82 8.64
C VAL A 12 -19.24 -2.14 8.97
N ALA A 13 -20.18 -2.13 8.04
CA ALA A 13 -21.51 -1.56 8.27
C ALA A 13 -22.62 -2.58 7.99
N SER A 14 -23.60 -2.57 8.88
CA SER A 14 -24.70 -3.53 8.82
C SER A 14 -25.50 -3.34 7.53
N PRO A 15 -26.13 -4.38 6.94
CA PRO A 15 -27.12 -4.22 5.88
C PRO A 15 -28.26 -3.26 6.24
N ALA A 16 -28.47 -3.01 7.54
CA ALA A 16 -29.46 -2.06 8.06
C ALA A 16 -28.94 -0.61 8.19
N ASP A 17 -27.67 -0.33 7.89
CA ASP A 17 -27.09 1.00 7.99
C ASP A 17 -27.47 1.81 6.72
N GLN A 18 -28.25 2.88 6.90
CA GLN A 18 -28.62 3.82 5.82
C GLN A 18 -27.37 4.48 5.21
N THR A 19 -27.36 4.58 3.88
CA THR A 19 -26.33 5.24 3.08
C THR A 19 -26.92 6.49 2.45
N ALA A 20 -26.28 7.63 2.68
CA ALA A 20 -26.57 8.86 1.95
C ALA A 20 -25.41 9.22 1.02
N VAL A 21 -25.74 9.64 -0.20
CA VAL A 21 -24.78 10.17 -1.18
C VAL A 21 -25.14 11.62 -1.45
N LEU A 22 -24.23 12.52 -1.13
CA LEU A 22 -24.41 13.95 -1.29
C LEU A 22 -23.48 14.46 -2.40
N VAL A 23 -24.02 15.29 -3.29
CA VAL A 23 -23.30 15.86 -4.43
C VAL A 23 -23.52 17.37 -4.43
N ASP A 24 -22.52 18.13 -3.98
CA ASP A 24 -22.56 19.60 -3.83
C ASP A 24 -23.79 20.17 -3.08
N CYS A 25 -24.57 19.31 -2.43
CA CYS A 25 -25.80 19.64 -1.72
C CYS A 25 -25.75 19.05 -0.31
N ILE A 26 -26.31 19.80 0.62
CA ILE A 26 -26.31 19.44 2.03
C ILE A 26 -27.69 19.75 2.58
N ASP A 27 -28.54 18.73 2.70
CA ASP A 27 -29.74 18.80 3.54
C ASP A 27 -29.47 18.07 4.88
N LYS A 28 -29.87 18.69 5.99
CA LYS A 28 -29.71 18.09 7.34
C LYS A 28 -30.51 16.81 7.48
N ASP A 29 -31.67 16.76 6.84
CA ASP A 29 -32.54 15.59 6.91
C ASP A 29 -31.92 14.38 6.18
N ASP A 30 -31.09 14.60 5.16
CA ASP A 30 -30.41 13.54 4.41
C ASP A 30 -29.26 12.88 5.20
N VAL A 31 -28.69 13.59 6.16
CA VAL A 31 -27.52 13.13 6.95
C VAL A 31 -27.94 12.50 8.28
N LEU A 32 -29.07 12.94 8.85
CA LEU A 32 -29.54 12.50 10.16
C LEU A 32 -29.77 10.99 10.21
N GLY A 33 -29.03 10.31 11.09
CA GLY A 33 -29.15 8.87 11.32
C GLY A 33 -28.37 7.98 10.33
N SER A 34 -27.81 8.57 9.28
CA SER A 34 -26.95 7.87 8.33
C SER A 34 -25.67 7.37 9.00
N ARG A 35 -25.33 6.10 8.79
CA ARG A 35 -24.09 5.49 9.31
C ARG A 35 -23.03 5.35 8.24
N ARG A 36 -23.42 5.49 6.98
CA ARG A 36 -22.55 5.62 5.82
C ARG A 36 -22.89 6.91 5.11
N LEU A 37 -21.88 7.73 4.87
CA LEU A 37 -22.03 8.94 4.10
C LEU A 37 -20.92 9.00 3.07
N GLN A 38 -21.33 9.24 1.82
CA GLN A 38 -20.43 9.57 0.74
C GLN A 38 -20.72 11.00 0.29
N PHE A 39 -19.72 11.85 0.40
CA PHE A 39 -19.77 13.22 -0.06
C PHE A 39 -18.88 13.38 -1.28
N VAL A 40 -19.49 13.83 -2.37
CA VAL A 40 -18.83 14.02 -3.65
C VAL A 40 -18.79 15.51 -3.96
N LEU A 41 -17.59 16.04 -4.12
CA LEU A 41 -17.36 17.44 -4.47
C LEU A 41 -17.22 17.56 -5.98
N THR A 42 -18.14 18.28 -6.62
CA THR A 42 -18.21 18.48 -8.08
C THR A 42 -18.25 19.95 -8.53
N SER A 43 -18.40 20.94 -7.63
CA SER A 43 -18.62 22.35 -8.01
C SER A 43 -17.33 23.16 -8.24
N GLU A 44 -17.26 23.87 -9.37
CA GLU A 44 -16.17 24.81 -9.68
C GLU A 44 -16.23 26.07 -8.78
N GLY A 45 -15.29 26.18 -7.85
CA GLY A 45 -15.06 27.40 -7.07
C GLY A 45 -14.57 27.10 -5.64
N THR A 46 -13.32 27.44 -5.35
CA THR A 46 -12.65 27.19 -4.05
C THR A 46 -13.43 27.74 -2.86
N SER A 47 -14.07 28.89 -3.01
CA SER A 47 -14.89 29.53 -1.96
C SER A 47 -16.19 28.75 -1.70
N SER A 48 -16.84 28.24 -2.75
CA SER A 48 -18.07 27.45 -2.61
C SER A 48 -17.80 26.07 -2.02
N THR A 49 -16.73 25.38 -2.44
CA THR A 49 -16.39 24.04 -1.95
C THR A 49 -15.91 24.06 -0.49
N THR A 50 -15.13 25.07 -0.10
CA THR A 50 -14.70 25.24 1.30
C THR A 50 -15.89 25.53 2.21
N GLN A 51 -16.84 26.34 1.73
CA GLN A 51 -18.07 26.63 2.48
C GLN A 51 -18.94 25.38 2.62
N VAL A 52 -19.17 24.65 1.52
CA VAL A 52 -19.89 23.37 1.51
C VAL A 52 -19.25 22.38 2.48
N LEU A 53 -17.92 22.22 2.45
CA LEU A 53 -17.22 21.36 3.41
C LEU A 53 -17.37 21.86 4.85
N SER A 54 -17.26 23.16 5.11
CA SER A 54 -17.49 23.72 6.44
C SER A 54 -18.91 23.49 6.94
N ASP A 55 -19.91 23.68 6.10
CA ASP A 55 -21.32 23.45 6.40
C ASP A 55 -21.55 21.97 6.69
N PHE A 56 -20.99 21.08 5.87
CA PHE A 56 -21.00 19.64 6.09
C PHE A 56 -20.36 19.27 7.45
N MET A 57 -19.17 19.81 7.74
CA MET A 57 -18.46 19.59 9.00
C MET A 57 -19.25 20.07 10.21
N SER A 58 -20.06 21.12 10.06
CA SER A 58 -20.93 21.65 11.12
C SER A 58 -22.12 20.74 11.42
N MET A 59 -22.53 19.91 10.46
CA MET A 59 -23.74 19.10 10.56
C MET A 59 -23.52 17.72 11.18
N ILE A 60 -22.35 17.13 10.97
CA ILE A 60 -22.01 15.79 11.45
C ILE A 60 -21.64 15.73 12.95
N TYR A 61 -21.78 16.84 13.69
CA TYR A 61 -21.46 16.91 15.12
C TYR A 61 -22.37 16.00 15.96
N GLY A 62 -21.85 14.83 16.36
CA GLY A 62 -22.52 13.92 17.30
C GLY A 62 -23.01 12.60 16.69
N ASP A 63 -22.76 12.36 15.41
CA ASP A 63 -23.31 11.20 14.71
C ASP A 63 -22.59 9.88 15.01
N ARG A 64 -23.34 8.78 14.95
CA ARG A 64 -22.83 7.39 14.97
C ARG A 64 -22.22 6.99 13.63
N LEU A 65 -21.70 7.94 12.86
CA LEU A 65 -21.16 7.74 11.52
C LEU A 65 -20.00 6.74 11.59
N ARG A 66 -20.04 5.72 10.74
CA ARG A 66 -19.03 4.66 10.67
C ARG A 66 -18.19 4.74 9.42
N VAL A 67 -18.78 5.22 8.33
CA VAL A 67 -18.12 5.34 7.03
C VAL A 67 -18.31 6.75 6.55
N LEU A 68 -17.19 7.43 6.32
CA LEU A 68 -17.16 8.72 5.64
C LEU A 68 -16.24 8.61 4.42
N ILE A 69 -16.80 8.90 3.26
CA ILE A 69 -16.07 8.97 2.00
C ILE A 69 -16.16 10.40 1.53
N LEU A 70 -15.03 11.10 1.49
CA LEU A 70 -14.91 12.40 0.84
C LEU A 70 -14.07 12.18 -0.42
N THR A 71 -14.65 12.48 -1.58
CA THR A 71 -13.94 12.41 -2.87
C THR A 71 -14.07 13.73 -3.60
N ASN A 72 -12.94 14.27 -4.02
CA ASN A 72 -12.88 15.41 -4.90
C ASN A 72 -12.71 14.94 -6.35
N PHE A 73 -13.64 15.29 -7.24
CA PHE A 73 -13.49 15.02 -8.68
C PHE A 73 -12.84 16.18 -9.44
N LEU A 74 -12.53 17.29 -8.74
CA LEU A 74 -11.94 18.47 -9.35
C LEU A 74 -10.45 18.52 -9.05
N PHE A 75 -9.65 18.09 -10.04
CA PHE A 75 -8.20 18.22 -10.02
C PHE A 75 -7.80 19.66 -9.66
N ASN A 76 -6.99 19.82 -8.60
CA ASN A 76 -6.44 21.10 -8.12
C ASN A 76 -7.40 22.10 -7.44
N ALA A 77 -8.69 21.79 -7.23
CA ALA A 77 -9.67 22.77 -6.74
C ALA A 77 -9.75 22.94 -5.22
N ILE A 78 -9.29 21.98 -4.42
CA ILE A 78 -9.42 22.03 -2.96
C ILE A 78 -8.04 21.82 -2.32
N LYS A 79 -7.27 22.90 -2.25
CA LYS A 79 -6.04 22.96 -1.45
C LYS A 79 -6.39 23.35 -0.02
N ASN A 80 -5.72 22.76 0.97
CA ASN A 80 -5.87 23.10 2.39
C ASN A 80 -7.27 22.89 3.02
N THR A 81 -7.91 21.74 2.81
CA THR A 81 -9.16 21.43 3.55
C THR A 81 -8.88 21.28 5.04
N ASN A 82 -9.55 22.08 5.87
CA ASN A 82 -9.52 21.85 7.32
C ASN A 82 -10.37 20.62 7.69
N ILE A 83 -9.73 19.47 7.83
CA ILE A 83 -10.36 18.20 8.20
C ILE A 83 -10.44 17.98 9.72
N SER A 84 -9.94 18.90 10.54
CA SER A 84 -9.92 18.78 12.01
C SER A 84 -11.30 18.47 12.63
N PRO A 85 -12.42 19.03 12.14
CA PRO A 85 -13.74 18.69 12.68
C PRO A 85 -14.11 17.21 12.54
N LEU A 86 -13.62 16.51 11.50
CA LEU A 86 -13.87 15.08 11.29
C LEU A 86 -13.33 14.22 12.44
N MET A 87 -12.30 14.69 13.11
CA MET A 87 -11.64 13.97 14.20
C MET A 87 -12.56 13.84 15.43
N LYS A 88 -13.69 14.55 15.47
CA LYS A 88 -14.73 14.43 16.50
C LYS A 88 -15.64 13.22 16.29
N LEU A 89 -15.61 12.58 15.13
CA LEU A 89 -16.47 11.45 14.77
C LEU A 89 -15.92 10.12 15.31
N LYS A 90 -15.93 9.95 16.64
CA LYS A 90 -15.26 8.82 17.33
C LYS A 90 -15.79 7.42 16.98
N SER A 91 -16.93 7.33 16.29
CA SER A 91 -17.51 6.07 15.81
C SER A 91 -17.02 5.66 14.41
N LEU A 92 -16.20 6.49 13.75
CA LEU A 92 -15.67 6.21 12.42
C LEU A 92 -14.82 4.94 12.41
N ARG A 93 -15.06 4.12 11.40
CA ARG A 93 -14.32 2.90 11.08
C ARG A 93 -13.65 2.97 9.71
N VAL A 94 -14.25 3.72 8.78
CA VAL A 94 -13.74 3.94 7.43
C VAL A 94 -13.71 5.44 7.17
N LEU A 95 -12.53 5.95 6.84
CA LEU A 95 -12.31 7.33 6.45
C LEU A 95 -11.54 7.36 5.13
N ILE A 96 -12.15 7.92 4.09
CA ILE A 96 -11.53 8.11 2.78
C ILE A 96 -11.44 9.61 2.51
N LEU A 97 -10.22 10.10 2.34
CA LEU A 97 -9.87 11.49 2.08
C LEU A 97 -8.97 11.59 0.84
N LYS A 98 -9.37 10.91 -0.22
CA LYS A 98 -8.59 10.79 -1.45
C LYS A 98 -8.46 12.15 -2.14
N ASP A 99 -7.25 12.58 -2.51
CA ASP A 99 -6.96 13.86 -3.17
C ASP A 99 -7.52 15.10 -2.41
N LEU A 100 -7.44 15.08 -1.07
CA LEU A 100 -8.05 16.12 -0.22
C LEU A 100 -7.13 16.73 0.84
N VAL A 101 -6.04 16.06 1.19
CA VAL A 101 -5.28 16.35 2.42
C VAL A 101 -3.85 16.81 2.09
N GLU A 102 -3.41 17.88 2.74
CA GLU A 102 -1.99 18.30 2.77
C GLU A 102 -1.34 17.94 4.11
N GLU A 103 -2.13 17.96 5.19
CA GLU A 103 -1.70 17.58 6.53
C GLU A 103 -2.80 16.81 7.26
N LEU A 104 -2.41 15.74 7.95
CA LEU A 104 -3.32 14.99 8.82
C LEU A 104 -3.14 15.49 10.27
N PRO A 105 -4.18 16.03 10.92
CA PRO A 105 -4.03 16.62 12.25
C PRO A 105 -3.77 15.56 13.32
N ASP A 106 -3.07 15.94 14.38
CA ASP A 106 -2.75 15.02 15.49
C ASP A 106 -3.98 14.42 16.19
N SER A 107 -5.12 15.12 16.09
CA SER A 107 -6.39 14.65 16.61
C SER A 107 -6.92 13.41 15.87
N ILE A 108 -6.28 12.94 14.79
CA ILE A 108 -6.54 11.63 14.20
C ILE A 108 -6.43 10.50 15.23
N ALA A 109 -5.57 10.66 16.24
CA ALA A 109 -5.45 9.78 17.39
C ALA A 109 -6.78 9.49 18.09
N ASP A 110 -7.77 10.38 17.97
CA ASP A 110 -9.05 10.21 18.63
C ASP A 110 -10.00 9.23 17.92
N LEU A 111 -9.75 8.92 16.65
CA LEU A 111 -10.57 7.99 15.88
C LEU A 111 -10.24 6.52 16.23
N LYS A 112 -10.35 6.15 17.51
CA LYS A 112 -9.93 4.84 18.05
C LYS A 112 -10.60 3.63 17.38
N GLN A 113 -11.76 3.83 16.76
CA GLN A 113 -12.49 2.76 16.06
C GLN A 113 -12.09 2.61 14.59
N LEU A 114 -11.19 3.46 14.09
CA LEU A 114 -10.77 3.47 12.69
C LEU A 114 -10.08 2.16 12.32
N ARG A 115 -10.53 1.58 11.20
CA ARG A 115 -10.01 0.33 10.61
C ARG A 115 -9.47 0.54 9.21
N TYR A 116 -9.95 1.56 8.50
CA TYR A 116 -9.55 1.87 7.15
C TYR A 116 -9.33 3.37 7.01
N LEU A 117 -8.12 3.73 6.59
CA LEU A 117 -7.74 5.09 6.26
C LEU A 117 -7.17 5.10 4.85
N ASP A 118 -7.74 5.94 3.99
CA ASP A 118 -7.27 6.12 2.62
C ASP A 118 -7.02 7.60 2.36
N LEU A 119 -5.75 7.90 2.17
CA LEU A 119 -5.21 9.22 1.86
C LEU A 119 -4.60 9.24 0.45
N SER A 120 -4.91 8.25 -0.40
CA SER A 120 -4.30 8.15 -1.73
C SER A 120 -4.46 9.45 -2.53
N GLU A 121 -3.48 9.75 -3.38
CA GLU A 121 -3.43 10.95 -4.24
C GLU A 121 -3.39 12.28 -3.45
N SER A 122 -3.24 12.24 -2.13
CA SER A 122 -3.08 13.44 -1.30
C SER A 122 -1.65 13.99 -1.36
N LYS A 123 -1.49 15.29 -1.10
CA LYS A 123 -0.19 15.98 -1.05
C LYS A 123 0.40 16.00 0.35
N ILE A 124 0.18 14.91 1.08
CA ILE A 124 0.64 14.77 2.45
C ILE A 124 2.14 14.53 2.49
N LYS A 125 2.85 15.32 3.30
CA LYS A 125 4.32 15.24 3.43
C LYS A 125 4.79 14.27 4.50
N ALA A 126 4.06 14.20 5.60
CA ALA A 126 4.33 13.31 6.70
C ALA A 126 3.02 12.84 7.35
N LEU A 127 3.02 11.61 7.85
CA LEU A 127 1.95 11.14 8.75
C LEU A 127 2.30 11.53 10.19
N PRO A 128 1.34 12.00 10.99
CA PRO A 128 1.61 12.40 12.37
C PRO A 128 1.93 11.19 13.24
N GLU A 129 2.85 11.34 14.20
CA GLU A 129 3.22 10.30 15.18
C GLU A 129 2.01 9.80 16.00
N SER A 130 1.01 10.67 16.17
CA SER A 130 -0.27 10.35 16.80
C SER A 130 -1.08 9.29 16.05
N LEU A 131 -0.76 8.93 14.80
CA LEU A 131 -1.38 7.81 14.10
C LEU A 131 -1.11 6.46 14.81
N ASN A 132 0.00 6.36 15.56
CA ASN A 132 0.44 5.14 16.22
C ASN A 132 -0.54 4.59 17.28
N VAL A 133 -1.50 5.37 17.76
CA VAL A 133 -2.49 4.89 18.75
C VAL A 133 -3.74 4.27 18.14
N LEU A 134 -3.81 4.18 16.81
CA LEU A 134 -4.93 3.58 16.07
C LEU A 134 -4.80 2.06 15.96
N TYR A 135 -4.71 1.36 17.10
CA TYR A 135 -4.47 -0.09 17.16
C TYR A 135 -5.49 -0.97 16.40
N ASN A 136 -6.66 -0.44 16.04
CA ASN A 136 -7.68 -1.13 15.23
C ASN A 136 -7.48 -0.98 13.72
N LEU A 137 -6.50 -0.17 13.28
CA LEU A 137 -6.26 0.08 11.86
C LEU A 137 -5.82 -1.21 11.16
N GLN A 138 -6.51 -1.54 10.08
CA GLN A 138 -6.28 -2.73 9.26
C GLN A 138 -5.80 -2.36 7.85
N THR A 139 -6.21 -1.20 7.35
CA THR A 139 -5.81 -0.72 6.03
C THR A 139 -5.35 0.73 6.10
N LEU A 140 -4.16 0.97 5.56
CA LEU A 140 -3.61 2.29 5.33
C LEU A 140 -3.25 2.41 3.84
N LYS A 141 -3.89 3.34 3.13
CA LYS A 141 -3.58 3.61 1.72
C LYS A 141 -3.02 5.01 1.56
N LEU A 142 -1.88 5.07 0.90
CA LEU A 142 -1.02 6.23 0.62
C LEU A 142 -0.58 6.21 -0.84
N ASN A 143 -1.31 5.51 -1.72
CA ASN A 143 -0.90 5.37 -3.12
C ASN A 143 -0.87 6.75 -3.79
N SER A 144 0.13 7.02 -4.61
CA SER A 144 0.31 8.29 -5.32
C SER A 144 0.43 9.52 -4.40
N CYS A 145 0.85 9.33 -3.15
CA CYS A 145 1.29 10.42 -2.28
C CYS A 145 2.76 10.76 -2.62
N PHE A 146 2.97 11.48 -3.73
CA PHE A 146 4.31 11.75 -4.27
C PHE A 146 5.19 12.61 -3.34
N GLU A 147 4.57 13.44 -2.50
CA GLU A 147 5.25 14.33 -1.55
C GLU A 147 5.48 13.67 -0.17
N LEU A 148 5.01 12.44 0.05
CA LEU A 148 5.19 11.75 1.33
C LEU A 148 6.66 11.35 1.48
N GLU A 149 7.32 11.93 2.48
CA GLU A 149 8.74 11.70 2.80
C GLU A 149 8.89 10.83 4.05
N GLU A 150 7.99 10.98 5.03
CA GLU A 150 8.12 10.35 6.35
C GLU A 150 6.86 9.59 6.80
N ILE A 151 7.09 8.40 7.37
CA ILE A 151 6.09 7.60 8.10
C ILE A 151 6.59 7.45 9.55
N PRO A 152 5.70 7.52 10.57
CA PRO A 152 6.06 7.39 11.97
C PRO A 152 6.97 6.19 12.28
N CYS A 153 8.02 6.44 13.05
CA CYS A 153 9.10 5.46 13.25
C CYS A 153 8.64 4.17 13.95
N ASP A 154 7.67 4.27 14.86
CA ASP A 154 7.13 3.15 15.63
C ASP A 154 5.82 2.57 15.05
N ILE A 155 5.42 2.96 13.83
CA ILE A 155 4.12 2.56 13.24
C ILE A 155 3.95 1.04 13.20
N THR A 156 5.02 0.30 12.90
CA THR A 156 4.99 -1.16 12.74
C THR A 156 4.78 -1.88 14.07
N ARG A 157 5.32 -1.33 15.16
CA ARG A 157 5.19 -1.88 16.52
C ARG A 157 3.83 -1.58 17.15
N LYS A 158 3.18 -0.50 16.73
CA LYS A 158 1.93 -0.02 17.36
C LYS A 158 0.69 -0.45 16.58
N LEU A 159 0.74 -0.42 15.25
CA LEU A 159 -0.38 -0.81 14.38
C LEU A 159 -0.35 -2.31 14.04
N ILE A 160 -0.44 -3.16 15.05
CA ILE A 160 -0.25 -4.62 14.91
C ILE A 160 -1.34 -5.35 14.09
N ASN A 161 -2.47 -4.68 13.82
CA ASN A 161 -3.61 -5.26 13.10
C ASN A 161 -3.61 -4.94 11.59
N ILE A 162 -2.56 -4.30 11.07
CA ILE A 162 -2.45 -3.97 9.66
C ILE A 162 -2.46 -5.23 8.79
N ARG A 163 -3.28 -5.18 7.75
CA ARG A 163 -3.47 -6.21 6.73
C ARG A 163 -3.17 -5.68 5.34
N HIS A 164 -3.38 -4.38 5.11
CA HIS A 164 -3.18 -3.79 3.79
C HIS A 164 -2.43 -2.46 3.92
N LEU A 165 -1.23 -2.41 3.34
CA LEU A 165 -0.48 -1.18 3.17
C LEU A 165 -0.36 -0.89 1.66
N GLY A 166 -0.93 0.23 1.23
CA GLY A 166 -0.75 0.73 -0.13
C GLY A 166 0.18 1.93 -0.13
N MET A 167 1.33 1.84 -0.80
CA MET A 167 2.29 2.94 -0.95
C MET A 167 2.90 2.94 -2.36
N ARG A 168 2.14 2.57 -3.38
CA ARG A 168 2.63 2.70 -4.75
C ARG A 168 2.83 4.17 -5.08
N TYR A 169 3.89 4.49 -5.81
CA TYR A 169 4.17 5.86 -6.24
C TYR A 169 4.30 6.88 -5.09
N THR A 170 4.91 6.46 -3.98
CA THR A 170 5.37 7.36 -2.91
C THR A 170 6.89 7.54 -2.97
N SER A 171 7.37 8.67 -2.47
CA SER A 171 8.82 8.91 -2.28
C SER A 171 9.35 8.32 -0.97
N CYS A 172 8.47 8.06 0.00
CA CYS A 172 8.80 7.48 1.29
C CYS A 172 9.22 6.00 1.18
N GLN A 173 10.21 5.63 1.99
CA GLN A 173 10.67 4.25 2.15
C GLN A 173 9.64 3.38 2.87
N THR A 174 9.77 2.06 2.69
CA THR A 174 8.93 1.10 3.44
C THR A 174 9.20 1.22 4.95
N PRO A 175 8.17 1.16 5.82
CA PRO A 175 8.38 1.21 7.26
C PRO A 175 9.34 0.10 7.75
N LYS A 176 10.25 0.47 8.64
CA LYS A 176 11.20 -0.48 9.26
C LYS A 176 10.47 -1.45 10.17
N GLU A 177 11.05 -2.63 10.34
CA GLU A 177 10.51 -3.73 11.15
C GLU A 177 9.12 -4.17 10.66
N ILE A 178 8.89 -4.18 9.34
CA ILE A 178 7.59 -4.56 8.76
C ILE A 178 7.18 -6.00 9.12
N SER A 179 8.13 -6.85 9.54
CA SER A 179 7.86 -8.18 10.08
C SER A 179 6.92 -8.19 11.30
N GLN A 180 6.76 -7.05 12.00
CA GLN A 180 5.79 -6.91 13.09
C GLN A 180 4.34 -7.07 12.61
N TRP A 181 4.04 -6.72 11.35
CA TRP A 181 2.71 -6.87 10.76
C TRP A 181 2.48 -8.29 10.24
N LYS A 182 2.42 -9.24 11.17
CA LYS A 182 2.25 -10.68 10.85
C LYS A 182 1.00 -11.01 10.04
N LEU A 183 -0.03 -10.15 10.08
CA LEU A 183 -1.28 -10.30 9.35
C LEU A 183 -1.29 -9.58 8.00
N LEU A 184 -0.16 -8.99 7.57
CA LEU A 184 -0.05 -8.25 6.32
C LEU A 184 -0.33 -9.16 5.12
N GLN A 185 -1.27 -8.70 4.30
CA GLN A 185 -1.77 -9.38 3.10
C GLN A 185 -1.39 -8.60 1.85
N THR A 186 -1.42 -7.28 1.89
CA THR A 186 -1.08 -6.44 0.73
C THR A 186 0.07 -5.53 1.07
N LEU A 187 1.16 -5.69 0.32
CA LEU A 187 2.34 -4.85 0.31
C LEU A 187 2.84 -4.79 -1.13
N SER A 188 2.51 -3.73 -1.85
CA SER A 188 2.81 -3.63 -3.28
C SER A 188 4.30 -3.46 -3.58
N ARG A 189 5.05 -2.82 -2.68
CA ARG A 189 6.46 -2.50 -2.86
C ARG A 189 7.18 -2.63 -1.53
N PHE A 190 8.31 -3.34 -1.53
CA PHE A 190 9.20 -3.49 -0.40
C PHE A 190 10.61 -3.04 -0.80
N GLU A 191 11.12 -2.04 -0.09
CA GLU A 191 12.46 -1.50 -0.31
C GLU A 191 13.46 -2.17 0.64
N VAL A 192 14.47 -2.84 0.07
CA VAL A 192 15.56 -3.40 0.87
C VAL A 192 16.54 -2.29 1.22
N SER A 193 16.87 -2.15 2.49
CA SER A 193 17.91 -1.24 2.97
C SER A 193 18.92 -1.95 3.88
N LYS A 194 20.13 -1.39 3.97
CA LYS A 194 21.18 -1.87 4.89
C LYS A 194 20.95 -1.39 6.33
N GLU A 195 19.91 -0.59 6.55
CA GLU A 195 19.58 -0.08 7.87
C GLU A 195 18.86 -1.15 8.71
N ARG A 196 19.02 -1.07 10.02
CA ARG A 196 18.37 -2.02 10.94
C ARG A 196 16.85 -2.00 10.72
N GLY A 197 16.29 -3.19 10.51
CA GLY A 197 14.85 -3.37 10.28
C GLY A 197 14.40 -3.11 8.84
N GLY A 198 15.32 -2.89 7.89
CA GLY A 198 15.01 -2.75 6.46
C GLY A 198 15.57 -3.87 5.57
N GLY A 199 16.23 -4.87 6.15
CA GLY A 199 16.79 -5.99 5.41
C GLY A 199 15.71 -6.92 4.84
N ILE A 200 16.09 -7.73 3.86
CA ILE A 200 15.14 -8.61 3.15
C ILE A 200 14.51 -9.69 4.06
N SER A 201 15.20 -10.03 5.16
CA SER A 201 14.70 -10.93 6.20
C SER A 201 13.41 -10.45 6.88
N GLU A 202 13.04 -9.18 6.77
CA GLU A 202 11.75 -8.68 7.26
C GLU A 202 10.55 -9.34 6.57
N LEU A 203 10.72 -9.85 5.34
CA LEU A 203 9.69 -10.58 4.61
C LEU A 203 9.46 -12.01 5.14
N ARG A 204 10.38 -12.55 5.95
CA ARG A 204 10.43 -13.99 6.33
C ARG A 204 9.09 -14.56 6.82
N PHE A 205 8.39 -13.80 7.66
CA PHE A 205 7.17 -14.25 8.34
C PHE A 205 5.89 -13.68 7.71
N LEU A 206 5.99 -12.87 6.66
CA LEU A 206 4.84 -12.27 5.97
C LEU A 206 4.22 -13.26 4.97
N ASN A 207 3.79 -14.42 5.45
CA ASN A 207 3.27 -15.51 4.61
C ASN A 207 1.83 -15.29 4.13
N HIS A 208 1.15 -14.27 4.66
CA HIS A 208 -0.19 -13.89 4.24
C HIS A 208 -0.19 -12.95 3.02
N LEU A 209 0.98 -12.47 2.60
CA LEU A 209 1.14 -11.64 1.40
C LEU A 209 0.55 -12.33 0.18
N ARG A 210 -0.18 -11.54 -0.60
CA ARG A 210 -0.96 -11.99 -1.73
C ARG A 210 -0.93 -10.99 -2.88
N ASP A 211 -1.35 -11.47 -4.04
CA ASP A 211 -1.46 -10.72 -5.27
C ASP A 211 -0.06 -10.30 -5.78
N ASP A 212 0.28 -9.02 -5.78
CA ASP A 212 1.55 -8.51 -6.28
C ASP A 212 2.52 -8.07 -5.17
N LEU A 213 3.82 -8.26 -5.41
CA LEU A 213 4.90 -7.72 -4.59
C LEU A 213 6.09 -7.33 -5.47
N GLU A 214 6.47 -6.07 -5.43
CA GLU A 214 7.74 -5.57 -5.97
C GLU A 214 8.78 -5.48 -4.85
N ILE A 215 9.97 -6.05 -5.07
CA ILE A 215 11.13 -5.91 -4.18
C ILE A 215 12.18 -5.08 -4.90
N VAL A 216 12.50 -3.92 -4.34
CA VAL A 216 13.44 -2.97 -4.93
C VAL A 216 14.72 -2.83 -4.08
N ASN A 217 15.75 -2.25 -4.69
CA ASN A 217 17.05 -2.02 -4.09
C ASN A 217 17.76 -3.33 -3.68
N LEU A 218 17.60 -4.38 -4.51
CA LEU A 218 18.16 -5.70 -4.26
C LEU A 218 19.70 -5.73 -4.22
N GLU A 219 20.38 -4.68 -4.67
CA GLU A 219 21.82 -4.49 -4.45
C GLU A 219 22.22 -4.37 -2.97
N ASN A 220 21.25 -4.16 -2.08
CA ASN A 220 21.47 -4.14 -0.63
C ASN A 220 21.48 -5.53 0.01
N VAL A 221 21.12 -6.60 -0.72
CA VAL A 221 21.14 -7.98 -0.23
C VAL A 221 22.56 -8.54 -0.31
N GLU A 222 23.05 -9.11 0.80
CA GLU A 222 24.48 -9.42 0.94
C GLU A 222 24.94 -10.67 0.18
N ASN A 223 24.10 -11.69 0.13
CA ASN A 223 24.42 -13.00 -0.44
C ASN A 223 23.14 -13.84 -0.63
N LYS A 224 23.33 -15.07 -1.11
CA LYS A 224 22.25 -16.03 -1.31
C LYS A 224 21.51 -16.35 0.00
N GLU A 225 22.21 -16.58 1.11
CA GLU A 225 21.59 -16.95 2.39
C GLU A 225 20.69 -15.82 2.94
N ASP A 226 21.11 -14.56 2.78
CA ASP A 226 20.29 -13.39 3.12
C ASP A 226 19.05 -13.32 2.23
N ALA A 227 19.19 -13.51 0.91
CA ALA A 227 18.06 -13.58 -0.01
C ALA A 227 17.05 -14.70 0.35
N GLU A 228 17.53 -15.89 0.71
CA GLU A 228 16.70 -17.03 1.14
C GLU A 228 15.89 -16.72 2.41
N SER A 229 16.39 -15.82 3.26
CA SER A 229 15.70 -15.41 4.49
C SER A 229 14.34 -14.75 4.22
N ALA A 230 14.13 -14.17 3.04
CA ALA A 230 12.85 -13.60 2.60
C ALA A 230 11.72 -14.65 2.54
N ASN A 231 12.08 -15.93 2.37
CA ASN A 231 11.15 -17.05 2.30
C ASN A 231 10.02 -16.82 1.28
N LEU A 232 10.38 -16.50 0.03
CA LEU A 232 9.41 -16.28 -1.06
C LEU A 232 8.66 -17.57 -1.45
N ILE A 233 9.33 -18.72 -1.32
CA ILE A 233 8.70 -20.04 -1.50
C ILE A 233 7.53 -20.29 -0.53
N GLY A 234 7.54 -19.68 0.66
CA GLY A 234 6.44 -19.77 1.61
C GLY A 234 5.22 -18.91 1.27
N LYS A 235 5.32 -17.99 0.30
CA LYS A 235 4.28 -16.97 0.01
C LYS A 235 3.33 -17.43 -1.08
N GLN A 236 2.54 -18.44 -0.75
CA GLN A 236 1.69 -19.18 -1.70
C GLN A 236 0.59 -18.36 -2.41
N LYS A 237 0.30 -17.16 -1.92
CA LYS A 237 -0.77 -16.31 -2.45
C LYS A 237 -0.25 -15.19 -3.35
N ILE A 238 1.07 -15.05 -3.48
CA ILE A 238 1.68 -14.12 -4.44
C ILE A 238 1.56 -14.72 -5.84
N ARG A 239 1.12 -13.88 -6.78
CA ARG A 239 0.90 -14.19 -8.20
C ARG A 239 1.80 -13.36 -9.09
N GLU A 240 2.19 -12.17 -8.67
CA GLU A 240 3.06 -11.28 -9.43
C GLU A 240 4.25 -10.88 -8.56
N LEU A 241 5.46 -11.10 -9.06
CA LEU A 241 6.70 -10.67 -8.41
C LEU A 241 7.51 -9.80 -9.35
N ALA A 242 8.05 -8.73 -8.81
CA ALA A 242 9.03 -7.90 -9.50
C ALA A 242 10.29 -7.78 -8.65
N PHE A 243 11.45 -8.01 -9.27
CA PHE A 243 12.76 -7.86 -8.67
C PHE A 243 13.50 -6.74 -9.37
N THR A 244 13.84 -5.68 -8.62
CA THR A 244 14.44 -4.48 -9.18
C THR A 244 15.71 -4.12 -8.43
N TRP A 245 16.80 -3.97 -9.16
CA TRP A 245 18.04 -3.36 -8.68
C TRP A 245 18.08 -1.87 -9.05
N SER A 246 18.81 -1.06 -8.28
CA SER A 246 19.02 0.34 -8.66
C SER A 246 20.03 0.51 -9.79
N PHE A 247 19.91 1.61 -10.54
CA PHE A 247 20.88 1.99 -11.58
C PHE A 247 22.19 2.52 -10.98
N ASP A 248 22.13 3.09 -9.77
CA ASP A 248 23.24 3.81 -9.14
C ASP A 248 24.09 2.91 -8.23
N LYS A 249 24.38 1.69 -8.70
CA LYS A 249 25.15 0.72 -7.90
C LYS A 249 26.55 1.27 -7.63
N CYS A 250 26.77 1.70 -6.39
CA CYS A 250 28.06 2.17 -5.91
C CYS A 250 29.04 1.02 -5.57
N CYS A 251 28.64 -0.25 -5.70
CA CYS A 251 29.43 -1.39 -5.24
C CYS A 251 30.15 -2.11 -6.41
N PRO A 252 31.48 -2.33 -6.32
CA PRO A 252 32.26 -3.01 -7.37
C PRO A 252 32.08 -4.54 -7.37
N TYR A 253 31.41 -5.11 -6.37
CA TYR A 253 31.17 -6.55 -6.25
C TYR A 253 29.73 -6.87 -6.65
N ILE A 254 29.56 -7.54 -7.79
CA ILE A 254 28.25 -7.93 -8.31
C ILE A 254 27.96 -9.35 -7.83
N ASN A 255 27.10 -9.47 -6.82
CA ASN A 255 26.58 -10.74 -6.30
C ASN A 255 25.14 -11.02 -6.77
N ASP A 256 24.62 -10.24 -7.71
CA ASP A 256 23.24 -10.33 -8.23
C ASP A 256 22.84 -11.77 -8.59
N ASP A 257 23.74 -12.54 -9.22
CA ASP A 257 23.51 -13.95 -9.59
C ASP A 257 23.17 -14.81 -8.35
N GLU A 258 23.88 -14.62 -7.24
CA GLU A 258 23.68 -15.34 -5.97
C GLU A 258 22.41 -14.87 -5.25
N VAL A 259 22.16 -13.55 -5.24
CA VAL A 259 20.95 -12.98 -4.66
C VAL A 259 19.72 -13.51 -5.39
N LEU A 260 19.70 -13.43 -6.72
CA LEU A 260 18.59 -13.92 -7.53
C LEU A 260 18.40 -15.44 -7.38
N GLU A 261 19.47 -16.22 -7.20
CA GLU A 261 19.39 -17.65 -6.87
C GLU A 261 18.63 -17.89 -5.55
N GLY A 262 18.86 -17.08 -4.52
CA GLY A 262 18.18 -17.20 -3.22
C GLY A 262 16.72 -16.73 -3.21
N LEU A 263 16.32 -15.85 -4.15
CA LEU A 263 14.95 -15.30 -4.27
C LEU A 263 13.96 -16.25 -4.94
N ARG A 264 13.97 -17.53 -4.55
CA ARG A 264 13.11 -18.56 -5.17
C ARG A 264 11.62 -18.32 -4.91
N PRO A 265 10.80 -18.06 -5.94
CA PRO A 265 9.36 -17.89 -5.78
C PRO A 265 8.61 -19.18 -5.45
N HIS A 266 7.38 -19.06 -4.96
CA HIS A 266 6.45 -20.18 -4.89
C HIS A 266 5.92 -20.55 -6.29
N SER A 267 5.56 -21.82 -6.50
CA SER A 267 5.06 -22.36 -7.77
C SER A 267 3.72 -21.79 -8.24
N SER A 268 3.03 -21.01 -7.40
CA SER A 268 1.80 -20.28 -7.73
C SER A 268 2.02 -19.01 -8.56
N LEU A 269 3.28 -18.59 -8.75
CA LEU A 269 3.62 -17.37 -9.46
C LEU A 269 3.13 -17.41 -10.91
N GLN A 270 2.55 -16.31 -11.37
CA GLN A 270 1.96 -16.12 -12.71
C GLN A 270 2.74 -15.11 -13.55
N SER A 271 3.25 -14.05 -12.94
CA SER A 271 4.06 -13.02 -13.60
C SER A 271 5.35 -12.77 -12.84
N LEU A 272 6.48 -12.72 -13.55
CA LEU A 272 7.80 -12.39 -13.01
C LEU A 272 8.42 -11.24 -13.81
N THR A 273 8.74 -10.14 -13.14
CA THR A 273 9.56 -9.06 -13.72
C THR A 273 10.95 -9.09 -13.08
N ILE A 274 12.01 -9.00 -13.88
CA ILE A 274 13.38 -8.79 -13.42
C ILE A 274 13.92 -7.57 -14.16
N SER A 275 14.28 -6.52 -13.41
CA SER A 275 14.73 -5.24 -13.95
C SER A 275 16.08 -4.82 -13.36
N ASN A 276 16.94 -4.25 -14.19
CA ASN A 276 18.26 -3.70 -13.84
C ASN A 276 19.26 -4.72 -13.26
N PHE A 277 19.09 -5.99 -13.58
CA PHE A 277 19.97 -7.06 -13.12
C PHE A 277 21.33 -7.02 -13.85
N LEU A 278 22.41 -6.93 -13.08
CA LEU A 278 23.79 -6.90 -13.57
C LEU A 278 24.49 -8.26 -13.53
N GLY A 279 23.80 -9.29 -13.03
CA GLY A 279 24.31 -10.65 -13.06
C GLY A 279 24.45 -11.20 -14.48
N SER A 280 25.22 -12.27 -14.59
CA SER A 280 25.53 -12.95 -15.86
C SER A 280 24.74 -14.24 -16.05
N LYS A 281 24.11 -14.76 -14.98
CA LYS A 281 23.48 -16.08 -14.95
C LYS A 281 22.10 -15.99 -14.30
N PHE A 282 21.10 -16.46 -15.03
CA PHE A 282 19.80 -16.73 -14.43
C PHE A 282 19.85 -17.88 -13.42
N PRO A 283 18.96 -17.85 -12.42
CA PRO A 283 18.97 -18.82 -11.33
C PRO A 283 18.50 -20.19 -11.79
N THR A 284 18.88 -21.23 -11.05
CA THR A 284 18.54 -22.62 -11.36
C THR A 284 17.02 -22.85 -11.34
N TRP A 285 16.30 -22.18 -10.45
CA TRP A 285 14.84 -22.29 -10.34
C TRP A 285 14.08 -21.67 -11.53
N LEU A 286 14.75 -20.84 -12.35
CA LEU A 286 14.19 -20.28 -13.58
C LEU A 286 14.63 -21.08 -14.83
N LYS A 287 15.66 -21.92 -14.71
CA LYS A 287 16.24 -22.69 -15.82
C LYS A 287 15.70 -24.12 -15.84
N ASN A 288 15.37 -24.60 -17.03
CA ASN A 288 15.37 -26.03 -17.40
C ASN A 288 14.42 -26.98 -16.67
N ASP A 289 13.54 -26.51 -15.79
CA ASP A 289 12.49 -27.33 -15.20
C ASP A 289 11.13 -26.60 -15.15
N PRO A 290 10.19 -26.90 -16.07
CA PRO A 290 8.86 -26.30 -16.07
C PRO A 290 8.05 -26.67 -14.82
N HIS A 291 8.46 -27.67 -14.03
CA HIS A 291 7.81 -28.01 -12.77
C HIS A 291 8.15 -27.04 -11.63
N MET A 292 9.17 -26.19 -11.77
CA MET A 292 9.54 -25.21 -10.72
C MET A 292 8.55 -24.05 -10.66
N LEU A 293 8.14 -23.53 -11.81
CA LEU A 293 7.18 -22.43 -11.94
C LEU A 293 6.09 -22.78 -12.97
N PRO A 294 5.25 -23.80 -12.69
CA PRO A 294 4.31 -24.37 -13.65
C PRO A 294 3.15 -23.42 -14.02
N ASN A 295 2.90 -22.39 -13.20
CA ASN A 295 1.81 -21.43 -13.41
C ASN A 295 2.30 -20.11 -14.04
N LEU A 296 3.60 -20.00 -14.35
CA LEU A 296 4.20 -18.79 -14.87
C LEU A 296 3.77 -18.59 -16.32
N VAL A 297 3.02 -17.51 -16.58
CA VAL A 297 2.48 -17.16 -17.90
C VAL A 297 3.17 -15.95 -18.50
N GLU A 298 3.82 -15.13 -17.67
CA GLU A 298 4.46 -13.90 -18.12
C GLU A 298 5.83 -13.73 -17.44
N ILE A 299 6.82 -13.37 -18.26
CA ILE A 299 8.14 -12.99 -17.79
C ILE A 299 8.56 -11.72 -18.52
N ARG A 300 8.89 -10.68 -17.75
CA ARG A 300 9.43 -9.42 -18.26
C ARG A 300 10.87 -9.28 -17.78
N LEU A 301 11.76 -9.07 -18.74
CA LEU A 301 13.20 -8.94 -18.51
C LEU A 301 13.63 -7.58 -19.06
N GLU A 302 14.05 -6.68 -18.17
CA GLU A 302 14.30 -5.29 -18.51
C GLU A 302 15.70 -4.88 -18.07
N PHE A 303 16.43 -4.18 -18.94
CA PHE A 303 17.76 -3.64 -18.62
C PHE A 303 18.75 -4.67 -18.04
N LEU A 304 18.83 -5.86 -18.66
CA LEU A 304 19.81 -6.88 -18.29
C LEU A 304 21.16 -6.61 -18.96
N ILE A 305 22.15 -6.14 -18.21
CA ILE A 305 23.40 -5.63 -18.81
C ILE A 305 24.36 -6.76 -19.22
N ASN A 306 24.54 -7.78 -18.37
CA ASN A 306 25.56 -8.82 -18.55
C ASN A 306 24.99 -10.19 -18.95
N CYS A 307 23.67 -10.32 -19.09
CA CYS A 307 23.03 -11.57 -19.49
C CYS A 307 23.14 -11.80 -21.00
N VAL A 308 24.00 -12.75 -21.39
CA VAL A 308 24.19 -13.12 -22.80
C VAL A 308 23.25 -14.22 -23.30
N HIS A 309 22.60 -14.95 -22.38
CA HIS A 309 21.67 -16.03 -22.70
C HIS A 309 20.39 -15.89 -21.89
N LEU A 310 19.26 -15.87 -22.59
CA LEU A 310 17.94 -15.91 -21.96
C LEU A 310 17.67 -17.31 -21.40
N PRO A 311 16.84 -17.44 -20.33
CA PRO A 311 16.42 -18.74 -19.84
C PRO A 311 15.62 -19.45 -20.94
N THR A 312 15.90 -20.74 -21.14
CA THR A 312 15.15 -21.57 -22.07
C THR A 312 13.82 -21.99 -21.43
N PHE A 313 12.74 -21.30 -21.81
CA PHE A 313 11.38 -21.59 -21.35
C PHE A 313 10.71 -22.61 -22.27
N GLY A 314 11.06 -23.89 -22.09
CA GLY A 314 10.45 -25.00 -22.81
C GLY A 314 10.76 -25.00 -24.32
N SER A 315 11.28 -26.12 -24.81
CA SER A 315 11.09 -26.47 -26.21
C SER A 315 9.60 -26.43 -26.51
N SER A 316 9.20 -25.71 -27.56
CA SER A 316 7.84 -25.76 -28.10
C SER A 316 7.45 -27.22 -28.31
N GLN A 317 6.54 -27.74 -27.48
CA GLN A 317 5.78 -28.92 -27.87
C GLN A 317 4.77 -28.45 -28.91
N SER A 318 5.15 -28.66 -30.17
CA SER A 318 4.30 -28.62 -31.37
C SER A 318 3.17 -29.63 -31.28
#